data_AF-A0A519UHI7-F1
#
_entry.id   AF-A0A519UHI7-F1
#
_cell.length_a   1.000
_cell.length_b   1.000
_cell.length_c   1.000
_cell.angle_alpha   90.00
_cell.angle_beta   90.00
_cell.angle_gamma   90.00
#
_symmetry.space_group_name_H-M   'P 1'
#
loop_
_entity.id
_entity.type
_entity.pdbx_description
1 polymer ?
#
loop_
_entity_poly.entity_id
_entity_poly.type
_entity_poly.pdbx_seq_one_letter_code
_entity_poly.pdbx_strand_id
1 'polypeptide(L)'
;KEHPLVVIFYFQLVTLPVAGLWTAFDWHQPQGLEWAWLAAVGLLTQAALWCVTQSYQRGQQAAGIAALDYLGLVYAAAFGYWFFDEKIKPLAYGGMAVVLLGVALNAWYTAKHPAPAKQEH
;
A
#
# COMPACT_ATOMS: atom_id res chain seq x y z
N LYS A 1 6.24 -10.62 -22.07
CA LYS A 1 5.70 -10.80 -20.70
C LYS A 1 6.66 -10.05 -19.78
N GLU A 2 6.32 -8.82 -19.42
CA GLU A 2 7.12 -8.04 -18.47
C GLU A 2 7.03 -8.72 -17.09
N HIS A 3 8.16 -9.04 -16.46
CA HIS A 3 8.15 -9.64 -15.12
C HIS A 3 7.73 -8.55 -14.12
N PRO A 4 6.59 -8.68 -13.41
CA PRO A 4 6.09 -7.63 -12.51
C PRO A 4 7.08 -7.21 -11.42
N LEU A 5 8.01 -8.10 -11.05
CA LEU A 5 9.14 -7.82 -10.14
C LEU A 5 9.98 -6.62 -10.59
N VAL A 6 10.16 -6.49 -11.90
CA VAL A 6 11.01 -5.46 -12.50
C VAL A 6 10.39 -4.07 -12.28
N VAL A 7 9.07 -3.95 -12.38
CA VAL A 7 8.36 -2.68 -12.16
C VAL A 7 8.50 -2.20 -10.71
N ILE A 8 8.33 -3.10 -9.74
CA ILE A 8 8.42 -2.76 -8.31
C ILE A 8 9.86 -2.40 -7.94
N PHE A 9 10.82 -3.16 -8.45
CA PHE A 9 12.24 -2.89 -8.25
C PHE A 9 12.64 -1.52 -8.82
N TYR A 10 12.25 -1.19 -10.06
CA TYR A 10 12.53 0.12 -10.65
C TYR A 10 11.85 1.25 -9.87
N PHE A 11 10.62 1.05 -9.40
CA PHE A 11 9.93 2.03 -8.57
C PHE A 11 10.71 2.33 -7.29
N GLN A 12 11.22 1.31 -6.59
CA GLN A 12 12.03 1.50 -5.38
C GLN A 12 13.40 2.12 -5.67
N LEU A 13 14.04 1.72 -6.78
CA LEU A 13 15.32 2.27 -7.22
C LEU A 13 15.22 3.77 -7.56
N VAL A 14 14.07 4.24 -8.04
CA VAL A 14 13.81 5.66 -8.27
C VAL A 14 13.33 6.36 -6.99
N THR A 15 12.48 5.72 -6.21
CA THR A 15 11.89 6.33 -5.00
C THR A 15 12.94 6.60 -3.93
N LEU A 16 13.91 5.70 -3.71
CA LEU A 16 14.98 5.88 -2.72
C LEU A 16 15.83 7.15 -2.95
N PRO A 17 16.44 7.38 -4.13
CA PRO A 17 17.22 8.58 -4.37
C PRO A 17 16.35 9.84 -4.41
N VAL A 18 15.11 9.78 -4.91
CA VAL A 18 14.20 10.93 -4.91
C VAL A 18 13.82 11.32 -3.48
N ALA A 19 13.42 10.37 -2.65
CA ALA A 19 13.09 10.60 -1.25
C ALA A 19 14.33 11.05 -0.45
N GLY A 20 15.49 10.44 -0.68
CA GLY A 20 16.75 10.82 -0.05
C GLY A 20 17.18 12.24 -0.41
N LEU A 21 17.08 12.60 -1.69
CA LEU A 21 17.37 13.95 -2.16
C LEU A 21 16.40 14.98 -1.55
N TRP A 22 15.11 14.66 -1.48
CA TRP A 22 14.11 15.53 -0.85
C TRP A 22 14.37 15.72 0.65
N THR A 23 14.69 14.64 1.35
CA THR A 23 15.02 14.68 2.79
C THR A 23 16.31 15.47 3.05
N ALA A 24 17.24 15.51 2.08
CA ALA A 24 18.45 16.34 2.17
C ALA A 24 18.16 17.84 2.07
N PHE A 25 17.07 18.26 1.41
CA PHE A 25 16.65 19.66 1.34
C PHE A 25 15.89 20.13 2.60
N ASP A 26 15.09 19.26 3.23
CA ASP A 26 14.31 19.56 4.42
C ASP A 26 14.52 18.49 5.52
N TRP A 27 15.70 18.53 6.13
CA TRP A 27 16.10 17.54 7.13
C TRP A 27 15.41 17.78 8.48
N HIS A 28 14.50 16.88 8.85
CA HIS A 28 13.97 16.78 10.21
C HIS A 28 14.70 15.68 10.98
N GLN A 29 15.35 16.04 12.08
CA GLN A 29 16.04 15.08 12.92
C GLN A 29 15.04 14.31 13.80
N PRO A 30 14.92 12.98 13.64
CA PRO A 30 14.01 12.21 14.46
C PRO A 30 14.49 12.18 15.92
N GLN A 31 13.57 12.37 16.86
CA GLN A 31 13.81 12.42 18.30
C GLN A 31 13.10 11.28 19.04
N GLY A 32 13.84 10.61 19.94
CA GLY A 32 13.29 9.62 20.87
C GLY A 32 12.53 8.48 20.18
N LEU A 33 11.20 8.48 20.33
CA LEU A 33 10.30 7.42 19.85
C LEU A 33 10.18 7.38 18.32
N GLU A 34 10.50 8.46 17.62
CA GLU A 34 10.44 8.52 16.15
C GLU A 34 11.38 7.52 15.49
N TRP A 35 12.52 7.21 16.12
CA TRP A 35 13.43 6.15 15.68
C TRP A 35 12.79 4.76 15.74
N ALA A 36 11.99 4.49 16.77
CA ALA A 36 11.27 3.23 16.88
C ALA A 36 10.21 3.10 15.78
N TRP A 37 9.51 4.18 15.46
CA TRP A 37 8.58 4.21 14.34
C TRP A 37 9.26 4.04 12.99
N LEU A 38 10.40 4.71 12.75
CA LEU A 38 11.19 4.52 11.53
C LEU A 38 11.67 3.08 11.37
N ALA A 39 12.15 2.45 12.45
CA ALA A 39 12.54 1.05 12.45
C ALA A 39 11.35 0.12 12.18
N ALA A 40 10.20 0.37 12.81
CA ALA A 40 8.97 -0.40 12.60
C ALA A 40 8.49 -0.29 11.14
N VAL A 41 8.44 0.91 10.58
CA VAL A 41 8.08 1.15 9.17
C VAL A 41 9.07 0.45 8.24
N GLY A 42 10.37 0.52 8.51
CA GLY A 42 11.40 -0.18 7.72
C GLY A 42 11.23 -1.70 7.73
N LEU A 43 10.95 -2.28 8.90
CA LEU A 43 10.69 -3.72 9.05
C LEU A 43 9.40 -4.15 8.35
N LEU A 44 8.31 -3.39 8.53
CA LEU A 44 7.03 -3.65 7.87
C LEU A 44 7.16 -3.53 6.34
N THR A 45 7.92 -2.54 5.87
CA THR A 45 8.20 -2.36 4.44
C THR A 45 8.95 -3.57 3.89
N GLN A 46 10.02 -4.02 4.56
CA GLN A 46 10.74 -5.24 4.16
C GLN A 46 9.83 -6.48 4.14
N ALA A 47 8.98 -6.65 5.16
CA ALA A 47 8.01 -7.74 5.20
C ALA A 47 7.00 -7.67 4.04
N ALA A 48 6.55 -6.46 3.67
CA ALA A 48 5.67 -6.25 2.53
C ALA A 48 6.36 -6.63 1.21
N LEU A 49 7.60 -6.18 0.99
CA LEU A 49 8.40 -6.57 -0.19
C LEU A 49 8.60 -8.09 -0.25
N TRP A 50 8.83 -8.74 0.89
CA TRP A 50 8.93 -10.20 0.97
C TRP A 50 7.63 -10.87 0.54
N CYS A 51 6.48 -10.41 1.06
CA CYS A 51 5.16 -10.96 0.73
C CYS A 51 4.87 -10.82 -0.77
N VAL A 52 5.16 -9.65 -1.34
CA VAL A 52 5.03 -9.39 -2.78
C VAL A 52 5.92 -10.33 -3.59
N THR A 53 7.17 -10.50 -3.18
CA THR A 53 8.11 -11.43 -3.84
C THR A 53 7.57 -12.87 -3.80
N GLN A 54 6.99 -13.29 -2.67
CA GLN A 54 6.39 -14.61 -2.49
C GLN A 54 5.10 -14.80 -3.32
N SER A 55 4.24 -13.79 -3.42
CA SER A 55 3.01 -13.89 -4.23
C SER A 55 3.32 -14.08 -5.71
N TYR A 56 4.38 -13.44 -6.21
CA TYR A 56 4.84 -13.62 -7.58
C TYR A 56 5.43 -15.00 -7.84
N GLN A 57 6.20 -15.55 -6.89
CA GLN A 57 6.74 -16.92 -7.03
C GLN A 57 5.62 -17.97 -7.06
N ARG A 58 4.49 -17.71 -6.39
CA ARG A 58 3.32 -18.59 -6.38
C ARG A 58 2.40 -18.41 -7.59
N GLY A 59 2.78 -17.61 -8.59
CA GLY A 59 2.06 -17.49 -9.87
C GLY A 59 0.69 -16.81 -9.78
N GLN A 60 0.41 -16.04 -8.72
CA GLN A 60 -0.86 -15.32 -8.63
C GLN A 60 -0.97 -14.25 -9.74
N GLN A 61 -2.07 -14.31 -10.49
CA GLN A 61 -2.36 -13.36 -11.56
C GLN A 61 -2.51 -11.93 -11.01
N ALA A 62 -2.00 -10.94 -11.73
CA ALA A 62 -2.01 -9.51 -11.36
C ALA A 62 -3.38 -8.97 -10.91
N ALA A 63 -4.48 -9.59 -11.36
CA ALA A 63 -5.85 -9.23 -10.97
C ALA A 63 -6.16 -9.48 -9.48
N GLY A 64 -5.62 -10.53 -8.87
CA GLY A 64 -5.82 -10.80 -7.44
C GLY A 64 -5.02 -9.84 -6.54
N ILE A 65 -3.85 -9.42 -7.01
CA ILE A 65 -2.97 -8.47 -6.30
C ILE A 65 -3.62 -7.08 -6.24
N ALA A 66 -4.21 -6.61 -7.35
CA ALA A 66 -4.90 -5.32 -7.38
C ALA A 66 -6.07 -5.25 -6.39
N ALA A 67 -6.85 -6.32 -6.23
CA ALA A 67 -7.93 -6.38 -5.25
C ALA A 67 -7.41 -6.32 -3.80
N LEU A 68 -6.27 -6.97 -3.52
CA LEU A 68 -5.59 -6.92 -2.23
C LEU A 68 -5.04 -5.54 -1.92
N ASP A 69 -4.49 -4.82 -2.90
CA ASP A 69 -4.00 -3.45 -2.72
C ASP A 69 -5.12 -2.49 -2.31
N TYR A 70 -6.31 -2.59 -2.92
CA TYR A 70 -7.47 -1.79 -2.52
C TYR A 70 -7.96 -2.13 -1.10
N LEU A 71 -7.93 -3.41 -0.72
CA LEU A 71 -8.29 -3.84 0.64
C LEU A 71 -7.26 -3.33 1.66
N GLY A 72 -5.97 -3.38 1.30
CA GLY A 72 -4.86 -2.85 2.08
C GLY A 72 -4.98 -1.34 2.28
N LEU A 73 -5.41 -0.59 1.26
CA LEU A 73 -5.67 0.85 1.36
C LEU A 73 -6.74 1.18 2.41
N VAL A 74 -7.85 0.42 2.43
CA VAL A 74 -8.89 0.58 3.47
C VAL A 74 -8.34 0.27 4.84
N TYR A 75 -7.62 -0.85 4.95
CA TYR A 75 -7.10 -1.30 6.22
C TYR A 75 -6.10 -0.28 6.78
N ALA A 76 -5.22 0.26 5.94
CA ALA A 76 -4.29 1.32 6.29
C ALA A 76 -5.02 2.59 6.74
N ALA A 77 -6.10 2.99 6.07
CA ALA A 77 -6.90 4.15 6.48
C ALA A 77 -7.57 3.93 7.86
N ALA A 78 -8.13 2.75 8.09
CA ALA A 78 -8.74 2.39 9.37
C ALA A 78 -7.71 2.31 10.50
N PHE A 79 -6.55 1.69 10.26
CA PHE A 79 -5.46 1.61 11.23
C PHE A 79 -4.84 2.98 11.51
N GLY A 80 -4.70 3.84 10.50
CA GLY A 80 -4.21 5.21 10.66
C GLY A 80 -5.10 6.01 11.62
N TYR A 81 -6.43 5.94 11.44
CA TYR A 81 -7.37 6.56 12.38
C TYR A 81 -7.24 6.01 13.80
N TRP A 82 -7.13 4.69 13.95
CA TRP A 82 -7.18 4.07 15.27
C TRP A 82 -5.86 4.15 16.04
N PHE A 83 -4.73 4.18 15.34
CA PHE A 83 -3.40 4.04 15.95
C PHE A 83 -2.66 5.37 16.11
N PHE A 84 -2.89 6.36 15.24
CA PHE A 84 -2.23 7.67 15.34
C PHE A 84 -3.00 8.69 16.20
N ASP A 85 -4.26 8.42 16.57
CA ASP A 85 -5.16 9.30 17.35
C ASP A 85 -5.09 10.78 16.93
N GLU A 86 -4.76 11.03 15.66
CA GLU A 86 -4.71 12.38 15.11
C GLU A 86 -6.11 12.96 15.27
N LYS A 87 -6.22 14.16 15.85
CA LYS A 87 -7.49 14.87 15.96
C LYS A 87 -7.99 15.22 14.57
N ILE A 88 -8.66 14.26 13.95
CA ILE A 88 -9.20 14.33 12.61
C ILE A 88 -10.21 15.47 12.59
N LYS A 89 -9.89 16.53 11.82
CA LYS A 89 -10.82 17.63 11.60
C LYS A 89 -12.15 17.08 11.07
N PRO A 90 -13.30 17.70 11.37
CA PRO A 90 -14.61 17.24 10.91
C PRO A 90 -14.66 16.92 9.40
N LEU A 91 -13.91 17.67 8.60
CA LEU A 91 -13.78 17.49 7.14
C LEU A 91 -13.14 16.13 6.75
N ALA A 92 -12.20 15.64 7.54
CA ALA A 92 -11.47 14.41 7.24
C ALA A 92 -12.29 13.15 7.53
N TYR A 93 -13.33 13.22 8.38
CA TYR A 93 -14.35 12.16 8.46
C TYR A 93 -15.13 12.00 7.14
N GLY A 94 -15.42 13.11 6.44
CA GLY A 94 -16.05 13.08 5.12
C GLY A 94 -15.16 12.42 4.06
N GLY A 95 -13.87 12.76 4.05
CA GLY A 95 -12.88 12.10 3.18
C GLY A 95 -12.77 10.61 3.46
N MET A 96 -12.73 10.22 4.74
CA MET A 96 -12.67 8.82 5.15
C MET A 96 -13.93 8.05 4.73
N ALA A 97 -15.12 8.63 4.86
CA ALA A 97 -16.38 8.03 4.40
C ALA A 97 -16.39 7.79 2.87
N VAL A 98 -15.86 8.75 2.09
CA VAL A 98 -15.76 8.62 0.62
C VAL A 98 -14.78 7.50 0.23
N VAL A 99 -13.63 7.39 0.90
CA VAL A 99 -12.66 6.32 0.65
C VAL A 99 -13.27 4.96 0.99
N LEU A 100 -13.92 4.84 2.16
CA LEU A 100 -14.59 3.60 2.59
C LEU A 100 -15.69 3.18 1.61
N LEU A 101 -16.51 4.14 1.14
CA LEU A 101 -17.53 3.89 0.13
C LEU A 101 -16.92 3.46 -1.21
N GLY A 102 -15.84 4.11 -1.65
CA GLY A 102 -15.15 3.78 -2.89
C GLY A 102 -14.64 2.35 -2.90
N VAL A 103 -14.04 1.89 -1.80
CA VAL A 103 -13.56 0.51 -1.72
C VAL A 103 -14.69 -0.48 -1.53
N ALA A 104 -15.71 -0.17 -0.73
CA ALA A 104 -16.90 -1.03 -0.61
C ALA A 104 -17.58 -1.25 -1.97
N LEU A 105 -17.73 -0.19 -2.77
CA LEU A 105 -18.28 -0.27 -4.12
C LEU A 105 -17.37 -1.06 -5.06
N ASN A 106 -16.06 -0.82 -5.02
CA ASN A 106 -15.10 -1.54 -5.85
C ASN A 106 -15.11 -3.05 -5.53
N ALA A 107 -15.09 -3.41 -4.23
CA ALA A 107 -15.17 -4.78 -3.78
C ALA A 107 -16.49 -5.45 -4.20
N TRP A 108 -17.61 -4.74 -4.08
CA TRP A 108 -18.92 -5.24 -4.51
C TRP A 108 -19.02 -5.41 -6.03
N TYR A 109 -18.42 -4.49 -6.80
CA TYR A 109 -18.36 -4.57 -8.25
C TYR A 109 -17.51 -5.75 -8.72
N THR A 110 -16.32 -5.96 -8.13
CA THR A 110 -15.47 -7.12 -8.42
C THR A 110 -16.13 -8.44 -7.99
N ALA A 111 -16.88 -8.46 -6.88
CA ALA A 111 -17.62 -9.64 -6.45
C ALA A 111 -18.77 -10.01 -7.39
N LYS A 112 -19.44 -9.01 -7.98
CA LYS A 112 -20.54 -9.22 -8.94
C LYS A 112 -20.06 -9.52 -10.36
N HIS A 113 -18.92 -8.98 -10.77
CA HIS A 113 -18.33 -9.24 -12.09
C HIS A 113 -16.98 -9.96 -11.92
N PRO A 114 -16.97 -11.26 -11.58
CA PRO A 114 -15.75 -12.05 -11.60
C PRO A 114 -15.18 -12.06 -13.02
N ALA A 115 -13.90 -11.73 -13.16
CA ALA A 115 -13.23 -11.74 -14.46
C ALA A 115 -13.39 -13.12 -15.14
N PRO A 116 -13.65 -13.17 -16.46
CA PRO A 116 -13.78 -14.43 -17.15
C PRO A 116 -12.49 -15.24 -16.98
N ALA A 117 -12.63 -16.48 -16.50
CA ALA A 117 -11.53 -17.40 -16.31
C ALA A 117 -10.74 -17.50 -17.61
N LYS A 118 -9.47 -17.08 -17.59
CA LYS A 118 -8.55 -17.34 -18.70
C LYS A 118 -8.44 -18.84 -18.86
N GLN A 119 -9.07 -19.37 -19.89
CA GLN A 119 -8.85 -20.73 -20.39
C GLN A 119 -7.41 -20.77 -20.91
N GLU A 120 -6.50 -21.31 -20.10
CA GLU A 120 -5.18 -21.71 -20.58
C GLU A 120 -5.37 -22.96 -21.46
N HIS A 121 -5.13 -22.78 -22.76
CA HIS A 121 -4.88 -23.84 -23.73
C HIS A 121 -3.38 -24.01 -23.91
#